data_AF-A0A7S2R1Q7-F1
#
_entry.id   AF-A0A7S2R1Q7-F1
#
_cell.length_a   1.000
_cell.length_b   1.000
_cell.length_c   1.000
_cell.angle_alpha   90.00
_cell.angle_beta   90.00
_cell.angle_gamma   90.00
#
_symmetry.space_group_name_H-M   'P 1'
#
loop_
_entity.id
_entity.type
_entity.pdbx_description
1 polymer ?
#
loop_
_entity_poly.entity_id
_entity_poly.type
_entity_poly.pdbx_seq_one_letter_code
_entity_poly.pdbx_strand_id
1 'polypeptide(L)'
;HIISTEDGVGTAKEDADRWVCINILMRQFLLQTYTTTIATVKNNDKDWIRNCLEKDVKFYTARLFLERYLPTVTKDIDSEEDDDTWWEFEAMATYLQSQTDFISWHHTLVEQHPVVTRNTVQTSTGKLENEILAKMERKEYCDNKRYIAKIVISAANKAKEALLNVLTYDGGWLLADEVMIIDAQKKEEWSALRNKCLPHVVHLLFYVLNQTAEWMQEFVQDIQQSFGEDEAASLFSRIDSSSKDESLLAPASWHRMSLDVASIIVSKEYAIIDCLSSQSLEVFMSKMADISVALLTCTQEE
;
A
#
# COMPACT_ATOMS: atom_id res chain seq x y z
N HIS A 1 -4.77 40.31 -43.67
CA HIS A 1 -3.68 39.34 -43.55
C HIS A 1 -3.80 38.64 -42.23
N ILE A 2 -4.27 37.39 -42.27
CA ILE A 2 -4.27 36.46 -41.14
C ILE A 2 -2.80 36.09 -40.94
N ILE A 3 -2.22 36.43 -39.79
CA ILE A 3 -0.93 35.88 -39.37
C ILE A 3 -1.29 34.66 -38.55
N SER A 4 -1.23 33.51 -39.23
CA SER A 4 -1.24 32.19 -38.61
C SER A 4 0.11 32.04 -37.91
N THR A 5 0.14 32.08 -36.58
CA THR A 5 1.31 31.73 -35.79
C THR A 5 1.42 30.21 -35.76
N GLU A 6 2.29 29.67 -36.60
CA GLU A 6 2.86 28.33 -36.51
C GLU A 6 3.79 28.26 -35.28
N ASP A 7 3.25 28.16 -34.07
CA ASP A 7 4.03 28.00 -32.82
C ASP A 7 3.79 26.67 -32.10
N GLY A 8 3.05 25.72 -32.70
CA GLY A 8 2.66 24.45 -32.06
C GLY A 8 3.65 23.28 -32.20
N VAL A 9 4.64 23.38 -33.11
CA VAL A 9 5.51 22.23 -33.46
C VAL A 9 6.78 22.18 -32.61
N GLY A 10 7.19 23.29 -32.01
CA GLY A 10 8.40 23.38 -31.18
C GLY A 10 8.22 22.82 -29.77
N THR A 11 7.04 23.00 -29.17
CA THR A 11 6.77 22.61 -27.78
C THR A 11 6.53 21.12 -27.62
N ALA A 12 5.77 20.50 -28.52
CA ALA A 12 5.42 19.07 -28.43
C ALA A 12 6.65 18.15 -28.49
N LYS A 13 7.61 18.45 -29.38
CA LYS A 13 8.85 17.67 -29.48
C LYS A 13 9.75 17.86 -28.25
N GLU A 14 9.83 19.08 -27.73
CA GLU A 14 10.56 19.35 -26.49
C GLU A 14 9.94 18.63 -25.28
N ASP A 15 8.62 18.47 -25.26
CA ASP A 15 7.92 17.74 -24.21
C ASP A 15 8.09 16.21 -24.32
N ALA A 16 8.09 15.66 -25.53
CA ALA A 16 8.43 14.25 -25.77
C ALA A 16 9.87 13.92 -25.31
N ASP A 17 10.85 14.74 -25.68
CA ASP A 17 12.25 14.57 -25.26
C ASP A 17 12.41 14.67 -23.73
N ARG A 18 11.61 15.53 -23.07
CA ARG A 18 11.57 15.63 -21.59
C ARG A 18 11.07 14.32 -20.98
N TRP A 19 10.01 13.73 -21.50
CA TRP A 19 9.47 12.46 -20.98
C TRP A 19 10.47 11.32 -21.10
N VAL A 20 11.16 11.21 -22.23
CA VAL A 20 12.23 10.23 -22.41
C VAL A 20 13.34 10.42 -21.36
N CYS A 21 13.78 11.66 -21.14
CA CYS A 21 14.81 11.97 -20.15
C CYS A 21 14.35 11.66 -18.72
N ILE A 22 13.10 12.01 -18.38
CA ILE A 22 12.47 11.69 -17.09
C ILE A 22 12.49 10.18 -16.86
N ASN A 23 12.04 9.39 -17.84
CA ASN A 23 12.01 7.94 -17.71
C ASN A 23 13.42 7.35 -17.55
N ILE A 24 14.40 7.80 -18.35
CA ILE A 24 15.80 7.37 -18.19
C ILE A 24 16.28 7.64 -16.76
N LEU A 25 16.07 8.84 -16.24
CA LEU A 25 16.51 9.19 -14.88
C LEU A 25 15.78 8.36 -13.82
N MET A 26 14.46 8.18 -13.95
CA MET A 26 13.66 7.37 -13.03
C MET A 26 14.12 5.91 -13.02
N ARG A 27 14.34 5.30 -14.20
CA ARG A 27 14.90 3.95 -14.29
C ARG A 27 16.25 3.86 -13.59
N GLN A 28 17.16 4.81 -13.82
CA GLN A 28 18.48 4.82 -13.18
C GLN A 28 18.38 4.98 -11.66
N PHE A 29 17.50 5.85 -11.15
CA PHE A 29 17.28 5.97 -9.71
C PHE A 29 16.74 4.66 -9.13
N LEU A 30 15.69 4.10 -9.72
CA LEU A 30 15.05 2.87 -9.27
C LEU A 30 15.97 1.64 -9.40
N LEU A 31 16.85 1.58 -10.40
CA LEU A 31 17.88 0.54 -10.50
C LEU A 31 18.97 0.70 -9.43
N GLN A 32 19.22 1.91 -8.96
CA GLN A 32 20.21 2.21 -7.91
C GLN A 32 19.65 2.18 -6.48
N THR A 33 18.33 2.07 -6.29
CA THR A 33 17.74 1.97 -4.93
C THR A 33 18.20 0.70 -4.20
N TYR A 34 18.27 0.77 -2.88
CA TYR A 34 18.46 -0.39 -2.03
C TYR A 34 17.13 -1.12 -1.84
N THR A 35 16.66 -1.84 -2.86
CA THR A 35 15.76 -2.96 -2.56
C THR A 35 16.63 -4.12 -2.13
N THR A 36 16.89 -4.22 -0.83
CA THR A 36 17.58 -5.40 -0.30
C THR A 36 16.78 -6.62 -0.70
N THR A 37 17.42 -7.60 -1.34
CA THR A 37 16.80 -8.85 -1.76
C THR A 37 16.03 -9.42 -0.58
N ILE A 38 14.76 -9.81 -0.76
CA ILE A 38 13.86 -10.38 0.28
C ILE A 38 14.56 -11.45 1.12
N ALA A 39 15.56 -12.12 0.55
CA ALA A 39 16.59 -12.92 1.21
C ALA A 39 17.08 -12.44 2.59
N THR A 40 17.31 -11.13 2.77
CA THR A 40 17.84 -10.56 4.02
C THR A 40 16.75 -10.23 5.04
N VAL A 41 15.48 -10.30 4.64
CA VAL A 41 14.32 -9.92 5.46
C VAL A 41 13.95 -11.01 6.49
N LYS A 42 14.64 -12.16 6.48
CA LYS A 42 14.32 -13.31 7.36
C LYS A 42 14.29 -13.02 8.88
N ASN A 43 14.76 -11.87 9.40
CA ASN A 43 14.91 -11.67 10.85
C ASN A 43 14.37 -10.36 11.48
N ASN A 44 13.93 -9.31 10.77
CA ASN A 44 13.27 -8.16 11.41
C ASN A 44 12.57 -7.20 10.42
N ASP A 45 11.28 -7.43 10.12
CA ASP A 45 10.51 -6.62 9.15
C ASP A 45 10.46 -5.12 9.54
N LYS A 46 10.49 -4.78 10.83
CA LYS A 46 10.43 -3.38 11.34
C LYS A 46 11.70 -2.57 11.07
N ASP A 47 12.87 -3.15 11.29
CA ASP A 47 14.16 -2.48 11.03
C ASP A 47 14.41 -2.34 9.52
N TRP A 48 13.87 -3.26 8.73
CA TRP A 48 13.97 -3.24 7.28
C TRP A 48 13.22 -2.05 6.67
N ILE A 49 11.95 -1.82 7.03
CA ILE A 49 11.15 -0.70 6.50
C ILE A 49 11.85 0.64 6.71
N ARG A 50 12.30 0.89 7.96
CA ARG A 50 12.96 2.14 8.34
C ARG A 50 14.27 2.37 7.59
N ASN A 51 15.02 1.31 7.30
CA ASN A 51 16.33 1.44 6.67
C ASN A 51 16.28 1.42 5.14
N CYS A 52 15.31 0.73 4.54
CA CYS A 52 15.21 0.57 3.09
C CYS A 52 14.33 1.65 2.42
N LEU A 53 13.23 2.07 3.05
CA LEU A 53 12.29 2.99 2.41
C LEU A 53 12.47 4.45 2.83
N GLU A 54 12.74 4.70 4.11
CA GLU A 54 12.83 6.08 4.62
C GLU A 54 14.22 6.72 4.43
N LYS A 55 15.28 5.91 4.41
CA LYS A 55 16.67 6.39 4.37
C LYS A 55 17.35 6.26 3.01
N ASP A 56 16.70 5.63 2.04
CA ASP A 56 17.28 5.51 0.70
C ASP A 56 17.17 6.85 -0.04
N VAL A 57 18.32 7.53 -0.16
CA VAL A 57 18.45 8.81 -0.85
C VAL A 57 18.01 8.71 -2.31
N LYS A 58 18.26 7.59 -3.00
CA LYS A 58 17.87 7.41 -4.40
C LYS A 58 16.36 7.28 -4.53
N PHE A 59 15.75 6.54 -3.62
CA PHE A 59 14.30 6.39 -3.54
C PHE A 59 13.62 7.73 -3.24
N TYR A 60 14.11 8.45 -2.23
CA TYR A 60 13.65 9.80 -1.90
C TYR A 60 13.81 10.79 -3.07
N THR A 61 14.93 10.71 -3.78
CA THR A 61 15.19 11.56 -4.96
C THR A 61 14.18 11.26 -6.07
N ALA A 62 13.90 9.99 -6.36
CA ALA A 62 12.90 9.60 -7.36
C ALA A 62 11.50 10.10 -7.01
N ARG A 63 11.11 10.05 -5.72
CA ARG A 63 9.83 10.59 -5.23
C ARG A 63 9.75 12.11 -5.36
N LEU A 64 10.78 12.83 -4.90
CA LEU A 64 10.83 14.29 -5.05
C LEU A 64 10.79 14.71 -6.52
N PHE A 65 11.43 13.93 -7.39
CA PHE A 65 11.39 14.15 -8.82
C PHE A 65 9.95 14.00 -9.34
N LEU A 66 9.25 12.93 -8.97
CA LEU A 66 7.85 12.75 -9.32
C LEU A 66 6.98 13.93 -8.86
N GLU A 67 7.04 14.30 -7.57
CA GLU A 67 6.21 15.37 -6.99
C GLU A 67 6.45 16.75 -7.63
N ARG A 68 7.69 17.04 -8.06
CA ARG A 68 8.04 18.34 -8.65
C ARG A 68 7.73 18.45 -10.12
N TYR A 69 7.77 17.34 -10.86
CA TYR A 69 7.61 17.35 -12.32
C TYR A 69 6.21 16.90 -12.78
N LEU A 70 5.43 16.17 -11.97
CA LEU A 70 4.03 15.81 -12.29
C LEU A 70 3.11 17.02 -12.53
N PRO A 71 3.14 18.09 -11.70
CA PRO A 71 2.17 19.18 -11.83
C PRO A 71 2.41 20.10 -13.03
N THR A 72 3.56 20.00 -13.69
CA THR A 72 3.98 20.95 -14.73
C THR A 72 3.80 20.44 -16.16
N VAL A 73 3.39 19.19 -16.37
CA VAL A 73 3.32 18.61 -17.71
C VAL A 73 1.96 17.93 -17.90
N THR A 74 1.09 18.56 -18.67
CA THR A 74 -0.19 17.97 -19.11
C THR A 74 0.04 17.13 -20.36
N LYS A 75 -0.55 15.93 -20.43
CA LYS A 75 -0.57 15.14 -21.67
C LYS A 75 -1.35 15.92 -22.73
N ASP A 76 -0.67 16.45 -23.74
CA ASP A 76 -1.32 16.86 -24.99
C ASP A 76 -1.64 15.58 -25.78
N ILE A 77 -2.92 15.39 -26.10
CA ILE A 77 -3.55 14.07 -26.34
C ILE A 77 -3.29 13.50 -27.76
N ASP A 78 -2.58 14.19 -28.64
CA ASP A 78 -2.67 13.94 -30.10
C ASP A 78 -1.53 13.10 -30.73
N SER A 79 -0.74 12.35 -29.95
CA SER A 79 0.45 11.65 -30.46
C SER A 79 0.53 10.18 -29.99
N GLU A 80 0.30 9.23 -30.90
CA GLU A 80 0.40 7.78 -30.64
C GLU A 80 1.85 7.32 -30.35
N GLU A 81 2.88 8.05 -30.81
CA GLU A 81 4.29 7.76 -30.47
C GLU A 81 4.64 8.14 -29.02
N ASP A 82 3.84 9.00 -28.37
CA ASP A 82 4.01 9.41 -26.98
C ASP A 82 3.34 8.45 -25.97
N ASP A 83 2.53 7.50 -26.43
CA ASP A 83 1.77 6.62 -25.55
C ASP A 83 2.66 5.65 -24.78
N ASP A 84 3.69 5.07 -25.39
CA ASP A 84 4.62 4.15 -24.71
C ASP A 84 5.49 4.86 -23.66
N THR A 85 5.93 6.09 -23.96
CA THR A 85 6.75 6.88 -23.05
C THR A 85 5.91 7.38 -21.86
N TRP A 86 4.68 7.80 -22.13
CA TRP A 86 3.73 8.16 -21.09
C TRP A 86 3.35 6.97 -20.21
N TRP A 87 3.05 5.81 -20.82
CA TRP A 87 2.72 4.59 -20.10
C TRP A 87 3.85 4.15 -19.17
N GLU A 88 5.10 4.20 -19.65
CA GLU A 88 6.26 3.90 -18.82
C GLU A 88 6.38 4.85 -17.62
N PHE A 89 6.17 6.14 -17.85
CA PHE A 89 6.17 7.15 -16.80
C PHE A 89 5.08 6.86 -15.77
N GLU A 90 3.85 6.63 -16.22
CA GLU A 90 2.69 6.35 -15.37
C GLU A 90 2.89 5.06 -14.55
N ALA A 91 3.49 4.03 -15.13
CA ALA A 91 3.84 2.80 -14.42
C ALA A 91 4.82 3.09 -13.28
N MET A 92 5.92 3.82 -13.54
CA MET A 92 6.90 4.17 -12.50
C MET A 92 6.31 5.13 -11.45
N ALA A 93 5.45 6.06 -11.86
CA ALA A 93 4.72 6.96 -10.97
C ALA A 93 3.80 6.17 -10.02
N THR A 94 3.05 5.20 -10.55
CA THR A 94 2.17 4.31 -9.79
C THR A 94 2.97 3.51 -8.75
N TYR A 95 4.14 3.00 -9.14
CA TYR A 95 5.06 2.36 -8.18
C TYR A 95 5.48 3.31 -7.05
N LEU A 96 5.99 4.50 -7.36
CA LEU A 96 6.44 5.46 -6.34
C LEU A 96 5.30 5.95 -5.42
N GLN A 97 4.09 6.12 -5.97
CA GLN A 97 2.90 6.48 -5.21
C GLN A 97 2.51 5.36 -4.24
N SER A 98 2.54 4.09 -4.68
CA SER A 98 2.24 2.95 -3.81
C SER A 98 3.12 2.88 -2.56
N GLN A 99 4.40 3.21 -2.72
CA GLN A 99 5.36 3.27 -1.62
C GLN A 99 5.10 4.44 -0.68
N THR A 100 4.67 5.58 -1.22
CA THR A 100 4.29 6.75 -0.43
C THR A 100 3.09 6.44 0.46
N ASP A 101 2.07 5.79 -0.11
CA ASP A 101 0.87 5.39 0.62
C ASP A 101 1.18 4.29 1.64
N PHE A 102 2.08 3.35 1.31
CA PHE A 102 2.61 2.39 2.27
C PHE A 102 3.29 3.06 3.47
N ILE A 103 4.20 4.01 3.25
CA ILE A 103 4.89 4.73 4.34
C ILE A 103 3.88 5.49 5.21
N SER A 104 2.91 6.16 4.58
CA SER A 104 1.85 6.87 5.30
C SER A 104 1.01 5.94 6.17
N TRP A 105 0.66 4.75 5.67
CA TRP A 105 -0.01 3.72 6.45
C TRP A 105 0.86 3.23 7.61
N HIS A 106 2.14 2.95 7.36
CA HIS A 106 3.05 2.48 8.40
C HIS A 106 3.21 3.49 9.54
N HIS A 107 3.35 4.79 9.23
CA HIS A 107 3.36 5.86 10.24
C HIS A 107 2.04 5.90 11.01
N THR A 108 0.92 5.80 10.31
CA THR A 108 -0.40 5.74 10.94
C THR A 108 -0.50 4.56 11.91
N LEU A 109 -0.08 3.37 11.50
CA LEU A 109 -0.13 2.16 12.33
C LEU A 109 0.73 2.30 13.60
N VAL A 110 1.91 2.93 13.49
CA VAL A 110 2.82 3.15 14.62
C VAL A 110 2.30 4.22 15.59
N GLU A 111 1.71 5.30 15.07
CA GLU A 111 1.15 6.37 15.90
C GLU A 111 -0.14 5.96 16.60
N GLN A 112 -0.93 5.11 15.95
CA GLN A 112 -2.24 4.69 16.42
C GLN A 112 -2.15 3.36 17.17
N HIS A 113 -2.08 3.42 18.49
CA HIS A 113 -2.05 2.20 19.30
C HIS A 113 -3.44 1.54 19.37
N PRO A 114 -3.55 0.20 19.23
CA PRO A 114 -4.84 -0.49 19.26
C PRO A 114 -5.48 -0.42 20.64
N VAL A 115 -4.71 -0.43 21.73
CA VAL A 115 -5.19 -0.31 23.12
C VAL A 115 -5.30 1.16 23.55
N VAL A 116 -6.45 1.55 24.11
CA VAL A 116 -6.67 2.91 24.66
C VAL A 116 -6.76 2.82 26.18
N THR A 117 -5.89 3.54 26.90
CA THR A 117 -5.94 3.55 28.37
C THR A 117 -7.21 4.23 28.87
N ARG A 118 -7.99 3.53 29.70
CA ARG A 118 -9.16 4.10 30.37
C ARG A 118 -8.71 4.85 31.62
N ASN A 119 -8.86 6.17 31.61
CA ASN A 119 -8.65 6.97 32.82
C ASN A 119 -9.85 6.78 33.75
N THR A 120 -9.75 5.88 34.73
CA THR A 120 -10.75 5.80 35.80
C THR A 120 -10.57 6.98 36.76
N VAL A 121 -11.37 8.03 36.61
CA VAL A 121 -11.39 9.12 37.58
C VAL A 121 -12.34 8.73 38.72
N GLN A 122 -11.78 8.22 39.82
CA GLN A 122 -12.57 8.05 41.05
C GLN A 122 -12.83 9.42 41.67
N THR A 123 -14.04 9.97 41.45
CA THR A 123 -14.49 11.18 42.13
C THR A 123 -15.46 10.82 43.27
N SER A 124 -15.34 11.53 44.39
CA SER A 124 -16.25 11.42 45.53
C SER A 124 -17.56 12.20 45.31
N THR A 125 -18.18 12.04 44.14
CA THR A 125 -19.43 12.72 43.76
C THR A 125 -20.66 11.84 44.03
N GLY A 126 -21.88 12.39 43.89
CA GLY A 126 -23.12 11.66 44.15
C GLY A 126 -23.33 10.47 43.19
N LYS A 127 -24.21 9.51 43.54
CA LYS A 127 -24.47 8.31 42.71
C LYS A 127 -24.85 8.65 41.25
N LEU A 128 -25.73 9.64 41.05
CA LEU A 128 -26.16 10.07 39.72
C LEU A 128 -25.03 10.75 38.92
N GLU A 129 -24.20 11.56 39.60
CA GLU A 129 -23.07 12.23 38.96
C GLU A 129 -22.01 11.23 38.51
N ASN A 130 -21.72 10.22 39.33
CA ASN A 130 -20.84 9.11 38.96
C ASN A 130 -21.39 8.30 37.76
N GLU A 131 -22.70 8.06 37.70
CA GLU A 131 -23.32 7.39 36.55
C GLU A 131 -23.23 8.22 35.27
N ILE A 132 -23.41 9.55 35.35
CA ILE A 132 -23.27 10.46 34.20
C ILE A 132 -21.82 10.50 33.74
N LEU A 133 -20.86 10.64 34.65
CA LEU A 133 -19.44 10.65 34.34
C LEU A 133 -19.01 9.33 33.67
N ALA A 134 -19.41 8.19 34.22
CA ALA A 134 -19.10 6.89 33.63
C ALA A 134 -19.66 6.73 32.20
N LYS A 135 -20.86 7.28 31.93
CA LYS A 135 -21.44 7.30 30.58
C LYS A 135 -20.68 8.22 29.63
N MET A 136 -20.23 9.39 30.11
CA MET A 136 -19.44 10.33 29.32
C MET A 136 -18.06 9.75 28.96
N GLU A 137 -17.34 9.19 29.93
CA GLU A 137 -16.05 8.52 29.72
C GLU A 137 -16.20 7.35 28.75
N ARG A 138 -17.26 6.55 28.89
CA ARG A 138 -17.55 5.44 27.98
C ARG A 138 -17.76 5.92 26.55
N LYS A 139 -18.55 6.99 26.37
CA LYS A 139 -18.79 7.57 25.06
C LYS A 139 -17.50 8.09 24.43
N GLU A 140 -16.70 8.83 25.19
CA GLU A 140 -15.41 9.36 24.73
C GLU A 140 -14.46 8.23 24.30
N TYR A 141 -14.35 7.16 25.09
CA TYR A 141 -13.58 5.97 24.73
C TYR A 141 -14.07 5.36 23.40
N CYS A 142 -15.39 5.18 23.25
CA CYS A 142 -15.96 4.61 22.03
C CYS A 142 -15.74 5.49 20.81
N ASP A 143 -15.89 6.82 20.97
CA ASP A 143 -15.66 7.80 19.91
C ASP A 143 -14.18 7.80 19.49
N ASN A 144 -13.25 7.73 20.45
CA ASN A 144 -11.82 7.61 20.18
C ASN A 144 -11.47 6.30 19.44
N LYS A 145 -11.97 5.16 19.95
CA LYS A 145 -11.79 3.86 19.29
C LYS A 145 -12.29 3.83 17.85
N ARG A 146 -13.47 4.39 17.63
CA ARG A 146 -14.05 4.52 16.29
C ARG A 146 -13.19 5.40 15.38
N TYR A 147 -12.69 6.52 15.90
CA TYR A 147 -11.83 7.43 15.15
C TYR A 147 -10.53 6.75 14.73
N ILE A 148 -9.84 6.11 15.68
CA ILE A 148 -8.58 5.39 15.44
C ILE A 148 -8.77 4.27 14.42
N ALA A 149 -9.77 3.40 14.60
CA ALA A 149 -10.05 2.30 13.68
C ALA A 149 -10.31 2.80 12.25
N LYS A 150 -11.10 3.87 12.10
CA LYS A 150 -11.36 4.46 10.78
C LYS A 150 -10.10 4.97 10.10
N ILE A 151 -9.22 5.61 10.84
CA ILE A 151 -7.95 6.13 10.30
C ILE A 151 -7.05 4.99 9.85
N VAL A 152 -6.88 3.97 10.69
CA VAL A 152 -6.03 2.81 10.37
C VAL A 152 -6.57 2.03 9.17
N ILE A 153 -7.88 1.73 9.14
CA ILE A 153 -8.52 1.01 8.02
C ILE A 153 -8.42 1.82 6.72
N SER A 154 -8.69 3.12 6.78
CA SER A 154 -8.62 4.00 5.61
C SER A 154 -7.19 4.02 5.03
N ALA A 155 -6.19 4.19 5.89
CA ALA A 155 -4.79 4.18 5.47
C ALA A 155 -4.37 2.81 4.92
N ALA A 156 -4.79 1.72 5.57
CA ALA A 156 -4.49 0.35 5.13
C ALA A 156 -5.10 0.04 3.76
N ASN A 157 -6.36 0.40 3.53
CA ASN A 157 -7.00 0.23 2.22
C ASN A 157 -6.31 1.06 1.14
N LYS A 158 -5.96 2.32 1.43
CA LYS A 158 -5.25 3.16 0.47
C LYS A 158 -3.91 2.56 0.06
N ALA A 159 -3.11 2.09 1.03
CA ALA A 159 -1.85 1.42 0.76
C ALA A 159 -2.04 0.11 -0.01
N LYS A 160 -3.01 -0.71 0.40
CA LYS A 160 -3.38 -1.97 -0.27
C LYS A 160 -3.75 -1.74 -1.73
N GLU A 161 -4.68 -0.82 -2.00
CA GLU A 161 -5.13 -0.48 -3.35
C GLU A 161 -3.97 0.04 -4.22
N ALA A 162 -3.15 0.94 -3.67
CA ALA A 162 -2.01 1.47 -4.42
C ALA A 162 -0.98 0.39 -4.77
N LEU A 163 -0.70 -0.55 -3.85
CA LEU A 163 0.19 -1.68 -4.11
C LEU A 163 -0.42 -2.68 -5.10
N LEU A 164 -1.72 -2.96 -4.99
CA LEU A 164 -2.45 -3.80 -5.94
C LEU A 164 -2.43 -3.19 -7.34
N ASN A 165 -2.63 -1.88 -7.48
CA ASN A 165 -2.58 -1.19 -8.77
C ASN A 165 -1.24 -1.34 -9.49
N VAL A 166 -0.13 -1.53 -8.76
CA VAL A 166 1.16 -1.87 -9.37
C VAL A 166 1.18 -3.33 -9.85
N LEU A 167 0.67 -4.26 -9.04
CA LEU A 167 0.67 -5.69 -9.38
C LEU A 167 -0.31 -6.01 -10.53
N THR A 168 -1.44 -5.33 -10.59
CA THR A 168 -2.49 -5.48 -11.60
C THR A 168 -2.48 -4.32 -12.59
N TYR A 169 -1.32 -3.70 -12.80
CA TYR A 169 -1.17 -2.60 -13.76
C TYR A 169 -1.56 -3.09 -15.16
N ASP A 170 -2.28 -2.26 -15.92
CA ASP A 170 -2.82 -2.67 -17.22
C ASP A 170 -1.68 -3.00 -18.21
N GLY A 171 -1.80 -4.14 -18.89
CA GLY A 171 -0.73 -4.73 -19.70
C GLY A 171 0.45 -5.31 -18.92
N GLY A 172 0.44 -5.24 -17.59
CA GLY A 172 1.51 -5.68 -16.70
C GLY A 172 2.59 -4.61 -16.50
N TRP A 173 2.96 -4.35 -15.24
CA TRP A 173 3.87 -3.26 -14.90
C TRP A 173 5.25 -3.38 -15.56
N LEU A 174 5.57 -2.48 -16.49
CA LEU A 174 6.80 -2.54 -17.31
C LEU A 174 7.00 -3.88 -18.05
N LEU A 175 5.91 -4.60 -18.35
CA LEU A 175 5.96 -5.79 -19.21
C LEU A 175 6.09 -5.33 -20.66
N ALA A 176 7.16 -5.74 -21.34
CA ALA A 176 7.30 -5.44 -22.76
C ALA A 176 6.33 -6.30 -23.58
N ASP A 177 5.38 -5.67 -24.26
CA ASP A 177 4.56 -6.32 -25.29
C ASP A 177 5.44 -6.69 -26.50
N GLU A 178 5.13 -7.78 -27.19
CA GLU A 178 5.78 -8.17 -28.45
C GLU A 178 5.58 -7.12 -29.55
N VAL A 179 4.53 -6.29 -29.43
CA VAL A 179 4.20 -5.22 -30.39
C VAL A 179 5.00 -3.93 -30.14
N MET A 180 5.53 -3.71 -28.92
CA MET A 180 6.27 -2.49 -28.59
C MET A 180 7.67 -2.50 -29.21
N ILE A 181 8.02 -1.43 -29.94
CA ILE A 181 9.36 -1.24 -30.52
C ILE A 181 10.27 -0.64 -29.45
N ILE A 182 10.76 -1.49 -28.55
CA ILE A 182 11.66 -1.10 -27.47
C ILE A 182 13.09 -1.55 -27.81
N ASP A 183 14.06 -0.65 -27.65
CA ASP A 183 15.47 -1.04 -27.81
C ASP A 183 15.90 -2.08 -26.76
N ALA A 184 16.91 -2.88 -27.09
CA ALA A 184 17.33 -4.00 -26.25
C ALA A 184 17.77 -3.57 -24.84
N GLN A 185 18.37 -2.37 -24.70
CA GLN A 185 18.83 -1.86 -23.42
C GLN A 185 17.64 -1.48 -22.53
N LYS A 186 16.67 -0.74 -23.06
CA LYS A 186 15.45 -0.36 -22.33
C LYS A 186 14.67 -1.61 -21.88
N LYS A 187 14.58 -2.65 -22.73
CA LYS A 187 13.96 -3.92 -22.36
C LYS A 187 14.69 -4.64 -21.22
N GLU A 188 16.03 -4.63 -21.23
CA GLU A 188 16.84 -5.18 -20.14
C GLU A 188 16.64 -4.39 -18.84
N GLU A 189 16.64 -3.06 -18.90
CA GLU A 189 16.38 -2.17 -17.77
C GLU A 189 14.99 -2.42 -17.15
N TRP A 190 13.95 -2.58 -17.98
CA TRP A 190 12.59 -2.91 -17.51
C TRP A 190 12.52 -4.27 -16.83
N SER A 191 13.15 -5.29 -17.42
CA SER A 191 13.22 -6.63 -16.81
C SER A 191 13.94 -6.57 -15.45
N ALA A 192 15.06 -5.86 -15.38
CA ALA A 192 15.79 -5.65 -14.13
C ALA A 192 14.94 -4.93 -13.07
N LEU A 193 14.19 -3.90 -13.47
CA LEU A 193 13.25 -3.20 -12.58
C LEU A 193 12.14 -4.12 -12.09
N ARG A 194 11.51 -4.92 -12.96
CA ARG A 194 10.45 -5.86 -12.57
C ARG A 194 10.96 -6.88 -11.55
N ASN A 195 12.10 -7.50 -11.81
CA ASN A 195 12.73 -8.49 -10.92
C ASN A 195 13.14 -7.90 -9.56
N LYS A 196 13.26 -6.58 -9.49
CA LYS A 196 13.65 -5.84 -8.29
C LYS A 196 12.43 -5.32 -7.51
N CYS A 197 11.51 -4.66 -8.21
CA CYS A 197 10.39 -3.93 -7.65
C CYS A 197 9.16 -4.80 -7.38
N LEU A 198 8.80 -5.73 -8.28
CA LEU A 198 7.58 -6.53 -8.10
C LEU A 198 7.65 -7.46 -6.88
N PRO A 199 8.77 -8.19 -6.63
CA PRO A 199 8.89 -8.96 -5.39
C PRO A 199 8.75 -8.09 -4.15
N HIS A 200 9.32 -6.87 -4.19
CA HIS A 200 9.24 -5.92 -3.10
C HIS A 200 7.80 -5.45 -2.86
N VAL A 201 7.05 -5.09 -3.91
CA VAL A 201 5.63 -4.72 -3.81
C VAL A 201 4.79 -5.86 -3.24
N VAL A 202 5.01 -7.09 -3.70
CA VAL A 202 4.37 -8.29 -3.13
C VAL A 202 4.62 -8.35 -1.63
N HIS A 203 5.88 -8.26 -1.21
CA HIS A 203 6.23 -8.30 0.21
C HIS A 203 5.54 -7.20 1.03
N LEU A 204 5.52 -5.96 0.52
CA LEU A 204 4.85 -4.84 1.19
C LEU A 204 3.34 -5.06 1.31
N LEU A 205 2.70 -5.58 0.26
CA LEU A 205 1.27 -5.86 0.28
C LEU A 205 0.94 -6.90 1.36
N PHE A 206 1.71 -7.99 1.44
CA PHE A 206 1.58 -8.96 2.51
C PHE A 206 1.79 -8.34 3.89
N TYR A 207 2.78 -7.45 4.01
CA TYR A 207 3.05 -6.77 5.27
C TYR A 207 1.88 -5.87 5.70
N VAL A 208 1.30 -5.09 4.78
CA VAL A 208 0.12 -4.26 5.05
C VAL A 208 -1.02 -5.10 5.56
N LEU A 209 -1.36 -6.17 4.85
CA LEU A 209 -2.51 -7.01 5.18
C LEU A 209 -2.29 -7.74 6.51
N ASN A 210 -1.12 -8.35 6.72
CA ASN A 210 -0.83 -9.09 7.94
C ASN A 210 -0.75 -8.20 9.19
N GLN A 211 -0.01 -7.07 9.12
CA GLN A 211 0.09 -6.17 10.28
C GLN A 211 -1.22 -5.46 10.59
N THR A 212 -2.05 -5.18 9.57
CA THR A 212 -3.40 -4.66 9.80
C THR A 212 -4.27 -5.72 10.48
N ALA A 213 -4.17 -7.00 10.09
CA ALA A 213 -4.89 -8.09 10.74
C ALA A 213 -4.49 -8.24 12.22
N GLU A 214 -3.20 -8.28 12.52
CA GLU A 214 -2.66 -8.34 13.90
C GLU A 214 -3.15 -7.14 14.74
N TRP A 215 -3.07 -5.93 14.18
CA TRP A 215 -3.56 -4.73 14.85
C TRP A 215 -5.07 -4.80 15.13
N MET A 216 -5.87 -5.30 14.16
CA MET A 216 -7.32 -5.47 14.33
C MET A 216 -7.63 -6.51 15.40
N GLN A 217 -6.84 -7.57 15.51
CA GLN A 217 -7.01 -8.58 16.55
C GLN A 217 -6.83 -7.98 17.93
N GLU A 218 -5.75 -7.21 18.16
CA GLU A 218 -5.54 -6.50 19.42
C GLU A 218 -6.64 -5.47 19.70
N PHE A 219 -7.09 -4.75 18.67
CA PHE A 219 -8.16 -3.77 18.78
C PHE A 219 -9.50 -4.41 19.21
N VAL A 220 -9.88 -5.53 18.59
CA VAL A 220 -11.09 -6.28 18.91
C VAL A 220 -11.02 -6.83 20.33
N GLN A 221 -9.89 -7.44 20.70
CA GLN A 221 -9.66 -7.97 22.04
C GLN A 221 -9.78 -6.89 23.12
N ASP A 222 -9.21 -5.69 22.92
CA ASP A 222 -9.32 -4.60 23.90
C ASP A 222 -10.77 -4.13 24.10
N ILE A 223 -11.56 -4.07 23.03
CA ILE A 223 -12.98 -3.70 23.10
C ILE A 223 -13.80 -4.79 23.82
N GLN A 224 -13.58 -6.05 23.49
CA GLN A 224 -14.24 -7.18 24.14
C GLN A 224 -13.90 -7.24 25.64
N GLN A 225 -12.64 -7.04 26.01
CA GLN A 225 -12.21 -6.99 27.41
C GLN A 225 -12.82 -5.80 28.16
N SER A 226 -12.98 -4.66 27.49
CA SER A 226 -13.51 -3.43 28.10
C SER A 226 -15.03 -3.43 28.29
N PHE A 227 -15.78 -4.10 27.42
CA PHE A 227 -17.23 -3.97 27.34
C PHE A 227 -18.03 -5.28 27.31
N GLY A 228 -17.36 -6.42 27.15
CA GLY A 228 -18.02 -7.71 26.89
C GLY A 228 -18.44 -7.88 25.42
N GLU A 229 -18.76 -9.12 25.05
CA GLU A 229 -19.02 -9.53 23.66
C GLU A 229 -20.23 -8.81 23.03
N ASP A 230 -21.37 -8.79 23.72
CA ASP A 230 -22.62 -8.20 23.21
C ASP A 230 -22.46 -6.71 22.86
N GLU A 231 -21.75 -5.97 23.71
CA GLU A 231 -21.58 -4.54 23.52
C GLU A 231 -20.44 -4.22 22.55
N ALA A 232 -19.42 -5.07 22.47
CA ALA A 232 -18.41 -5.01 21.42
C ALA A 232 -19.06 -5.16 20.03
N ALA A 233 -19.96 -6.12 19.86
CA ALA A 233 -20.70 -6.31 18.59
C ALA A 233 -21.51 -5.07 18.18
N SER A 234 -22.19 -4.44 19.14
CA SER A 234 -22.90 -3.17 18.93
C SER A 234 -21.96 -2.04 18.50
N LEU A 235 -20.76 -1.96 19.08
CA LEU A 235 -19.75 -0.96 18.69
C LEU A 235 -19.20 -1.23 17.30
N PHE A 236 -18.85 -2.49 16.97
CA PHE A 236 -18.36 -2.86 15.65
C PHE A 236 -19.37 -2.49 14.55
N SER A 237 -20.66 -2.76 14.75
CA SER A 237 -21.72 -2.39 13.81
C SER A 237 -21.85 -0.87 13.55
N ARG A 238 -21.36 -0.03 14.47
CA ARG A 238 -21.36 1.44 14.32
C ARG A 238 -20.09 1.97 13.67
N ILE A 239 -18.98 1.25 13.86
CA ILE A 239 -17.69 1.59 13.25
C ILE A 239 -17.71 1.18 11.79
N ASP A 240 -18.17 -0.04 11.53
CA ASP A 240 -18.31 -0.62 10.22
C ASP A 240 -19.65 -0.23 9.60
N SER A 241 -19.61 0.76 8.72
CA SER A 241 -20.75 1.15 7.90
C SER A 241 -20.76 0.43 6.54
N SER A 242 -19.89 -0.56 6.33
CA SER A 242 -19.80 -1.26 5.04
C SER A 242 -21.02 -2.14 4.81
N SER A 243 -21.52 -2.10 3.57
CA SER A 243 -22.67 -2.89 3.17
C SER A 243 -22.25 -4.33 2.87
N LYS A 244 -22.67 -5.24 3.76
CA LYS A 244 -22.95 -6.67 3.59
C LYS A 244 -21.84 -7.68 3.28
N ASP A 245 -20.74 -7.37 2.60
CA ASP A 245 -19.92 -8.48 2.06
C ASP A 245 -18.65 -8.87 2.82
N GLU A 246 -18.07 -8.06 3.70
CA GLU A 246 -17.09 -8.53 4.70
C GLU A 246 -16.67 -7.40 5.64
N SER A 247 -16.63 -7.65 6.95
CA SER A 247 -16.24 -6.61 7.90
C SER A 247 -14.74 -6.37 7.86
N LEU A 248 -14.33 -5.13 7.59
CA LEU A 248 -12.92 -4.72 7.65
C LEU A 248 -12.38 -4.61 9.07
N LEU A 249 -13.24 -4.77 10.08
CA LEU A 249 -12.83 -4.89 11.48
C LEU A 249 -12.46 -6.33 11.86
N ALA A 250 -12.89 -7.31 11.07
CA ALA A 250 -12.56 -8.71 11.32
C ALA A 250 -11.12 -8.99 10.84
N PRO A 251 -10.21 -9.47 11.71
CA PRO A 251 -8.85 -9.84 11.31
C PRO A 251 -8.84 -10.90 10.19
N ALA A 252 -9.80 -11.82 10.22
CA ALA A 252 -9.96 -12.87 9.22
C ALA A 252 -10.12 -12.32 7.80
N SER A 253 -10.82 -11.20 7.60
CA SER A 253 -11.01 -10.57 6.29
C SER A 253 -9.67 -10.15 5.66
N TRP A 254 -8.76 -9.58 6.47
CA TRP A 254 -7.43 -9.16 6.01
C TRP A 254 -6.53 -10.35 5.67
N HIS A 255 -6.62 -11.43 6.45
CA HIS A 255 -5.92 -12.68 6.13
C HIS A 255 -6.46 -13.33 4.86
N ARG A 256 -7.78 -13.35 4.64
CA ARG A 256 -8.38 -13.83 3.38
C ARG A 256 -7.89 -13.04 2.18
N MET A 257 -7.93 -11.70 2.26
CA MET A 257 -7.38 -10.84 1.20
C MET A 257 -5.92 -11.14 0.90
N SER A 258 -5.12 -11.48 1.93
CA SER A 258 -3.72 -11.88 1.72
C SER A 258 -3.59 -13.18 0.94
N LEU A 259 -4.47 -14.15 1.19
CA LEU A 259 -4.49 -15.38 0.42
C LEU A 259 -4.92 -15.14 -1.03
N ASP A 260 -5.86 -14.23 -1.26
CA ASP A 260 -6.32 -13.87 -2.61
C ASP A 260 -5.22 -13.26 -3.47
N VAL A 261 -4.24 -12.57 -2.87
CA VAL A 261 -3.05 -12.05 -3.57
C VAL A 261 -2.28 -13.16 -4.29
N ALA A 262 -2.31 -14.41 -3.78
CA ALA A 262 -1.66 -15.52 -4.46
C ALA A 262 -2.23 -15.76 -5.86
N SER A 263 -3.53 -15.55 -6.07
CA SER A 263 -4.16 -15.68 -7.38
C SER A 263 -3.63 -14.66 -8.40
N ILE A 264 -3.33 -13.44 -7.93
CA ILE A 264 -2.73 -12.36 -8.74
C ILE A 264 -1.30 -12.73 -9.10
N ILE A 265 -0.52 -13.23 -8.14
CA ILE A 265 0.90 -13.57 -8.34
C ILE A 265 1.08 -14.70 -9.35
N VAL A 266 0.24 -15.75 -9.27
CA VAL A 266 0.30 -16.89 -10.19
C VAL A 266 -0.40 -16.63 -11.54
N SER A 267 -1.07 -15.48 -11.68
CA SER A 267 -1.72 -15.10 -12.93
C SER A 267 -0.67 -14.92 -14.03
N LYS A 268 -0.95 -15.51 -15.19
CA LYS A 268 -0.14 -15.34 -16.40
C LYS A 268 -0.26 -13.93 -16.99
N GLU A 269 -1.35 -13.23 -16.69
CA GLU A 269 -1.65 -11.90 -17.21
C GLU A 269 -0.58 -10.88 -16.82
N TYR A 270 -0.14 -10.90 -15.55
CA TYR A 270 0.81 -9.91 -15.03
C TYR A 270 2.26 -10.42 -15.01
N ALA A 271 2.47 -11.72 -15.23
CA ALA A 271 3.78 -12.38 -15.22
C ALA A 271 4.63 -12.03 -13.98
N ILE A 272 4.00 -11.94 -12.80
CA ILE A 272 4.69 -11.58 -11.54
C ILE A 272 5.55 -12.76 -11.06
N ILE A 273 5.06 -13.99 -11.22
CA ILE A 273 5.78 -15.19 -10.79
C ILE A 273 7.16 -15.32 -11.44
N ASP A 274 7.31 -14.87 -12.69
CA ASP A 274 8.57 -14.91 -13.43
C ASP A 274 9.62 -13.94 -12.85
N CYS A 275 9.17 -12.94 -12.09
CA CYS A 275 10.03 -11.98 -11.40
C CYS A 275 10.44 -12.44 -9.99
N LEU A 276 9.85 -13.51 -9.46
CA LEU A 276 10.18 -14.05 -8.15
C LEU A 276 11.34 -15.03 -8.25
N SER A 277 12.47 -14.71 -7.60
CA SER A 277 13.54 -15.68 -7.39
C SER A 277 13.03 -16.87 -6.57
N SER A 278 13.68 -18.04 -6.68
CA SER A 278 13.33 -19.22 -5.87
C SER A 278 13.30 -18.92 -4.37
N GLN A 279 14.20 -18.05 -3.89
CA GLN A 279 14.24 -17.62 -2.50
C GLN A 279 13.07 -16.70 -2.14
N SER A 280 12.72 -15.76 -3.03
CA SER A 280 11.54 -14.89 -2.85
C SER A 280 10.26 -15.73 -2.78
N LEU A 281 10.16 -16.76 -3.63
CA LEU A 281 9.04 -17.68 -3.65
C LEU A 281 8.96 -18.52 -2.36
N GLU A 282 10.09 -19.03 -1.85
CA GLU A 282 10.14 -19.72 -0.56
C GLU A 282 9.62 -18.84 0.58
N VAL A 283 10.08 -17.58 0.64
CA VAL A 283 9.62 -16.61 1.65
C VAL A 283 8.14 -16.31 1.49
N PHE A 284 7.66 -16.12 0.27
CA PHE A 284 6.24 -15.92 -0.02
C PHE A 284 5.39 -17.12 0.44
N MET A 285 5.79 -18.35 0.10
CA MET A 285 5.07 -19.56 0.51
C MET A 285 5.07 -19.75 2.03
N SER A 286 6.17 -19.40 2.71
CA SER A 286 6.22 -19.40 4.18
C SER A 286 5.22 -18.41 4.77
N LYS A 287 5.21 -17.16 4.29
CA LYS A 287 4.25 -16.14 4.77
C LYS A 287 2.79 -16.55 4.50
N MET A 288 2.52 -17.17 3.36
CA MET A 288 1.19 -17.71 3.04
C MET A 288 0.77 -18.84 4.01
N ALA A 289 1.70 -19.70 4.40
CA ALA A 289 1.44 -20.73 5.40
C ALA A 289 1.14 -20.12 6.77
N ASP A 290 1.94 -19.14 7.20
CA ASP A 290 1.73 -18.42 8.47
C ASP A 290 0.36 -17.73 8.51
N ILE A 291 -0.03 -17.07 7.42
CA ILE A 291 -1.34 -16.42 7.27
C ILE A 291 -2.49 -17.44 7.28
N SER A 292 -2.30 -18.60 6.65
CA SER A 292 -3.31 -19.67 6.66
C SER A 292 -3.54 -20.19 8.09
N VAL A 293 -2.47 -20.33 8.87
CA VAL A 293 -2.57 -20.70 10.29
C VAL A 293 -3.27 -19.61 11.09
N ALA A 294 -2.90 -18.33 10.90
CA ALA A 294 -3.54 -17.20 11.57
C ALA A 294 -5.05 -17.11 11.25
N LEU A 295 -5.44 -17.32 9.99
CA LEU A 295 -6.83 -17.36 9.58
C LEU A 295 -7.60 -18.48 10.29
N LEU A 296 -7.03 -19.69 10.37
CA LEU A 296 -7.66 -20.80 11.09
C LEU A 296 -7.88 -20.47 12.56
N THR A 297 -6.92 -19.80 13.20
CA THR A 297 -7.07 -19.37 14.61
C THR A 297 -8.18 -18.34 14.78
N CYS A 298 -8.31 -17.36 13.86
CA CYS A 298 -9.41 -16.39 13.92
C CYS A 298 -10.78 -17.05 13.76
N THR A 299 -10.92 -18.04 12.88
CA THR A 299 -12.21 -18.73 12.64
C THR A 299 -12.62 -19.70 13.75
N GLN A 300 -11.73 -20.06 14.67
CA GLN A 300 -12.05 -20.90 15.82
C GLN A 300 -12.56 -20.08 17.02
N GLU A 301 -12.35 -18.76 17.00
CA GLU A 301 -12.77 -17.83 18.05
C GLU A 301 -14.12 -17.15 17.75
N GLU A 302 -14.68 -17.34 16.55
CA GLU A 302 -16.04 -16.92 16.12
C GLU A 302 -17.10 -18.01 16.39
#